data_AF-I1BM42-F1
#
_entry.id   AF-I1BM42-F1
#
_cell.length_a   1.000
_cell.length_b   1.000
_cell.length_c   1.000
_cell.angle_alpha   90.00
_cell.angle_beta   90.00
_cell.angle_gamma   90.00
#
_symmetry.space_group_name_H-M   'P 1'
#
loop_
_entity.id
_entity.type
_entity.pdbx_description
1 polymer ?
#
loop_
_entity_poly.entity_id
_entity_poly.type
_entity_poly.pdbx_seq_one_letter_code
_entity_poly.pdbx_strand_id
1 'polypeptide(L)'
;MLWSNSSFIHARKVLIEQIDKRIEELEDDRSLDWESSDESDYPAPFSCQFQMFSQLNPVPKDITQSDLLEYEQELANPQGISTIRPPPLLLSSELYSPNCHLLLSIDKQAGIKIEKYYKKAVAYAGMASVIAVIQIFALIHQMEFTPTPSSVSNVSYWTIAIQAIMDGYLCLLHLTTGVVLETVFIPFATAAFFTFILVSIFGMRYLLVVWRIQRPESIRATPAERQQQQQQQQQQQQQRQQQQEPDYNVSSESLLPTANVIRPNTTTNTNNATTTEETSPYRESITRSAFVQNVILSTLGLFLYSFWIPQIIRNVWRGCRRPLSHRYILTMSITRLSVPLYFYGCPDNLIGHETTPWVWAVVAYVVLQIIILFLQDAFGPRLFVPSKYLPQTYDYHPILSGSDEETLQQETAANAQPKDCAILDED
;
A
#
# COMPACT_ATOMS: atom_id res chain seq x y z
N MET A 1 27.75 30.95 28.39
CA MET A 1 27.93 32.37 28.76
C MET A 1 26.59 33.06 28.63
N LEU A 2 26.00 33.48 29.74
CA LEU A 2 24.72 34.20 29.73
C LEU A 2 24.98 35.63 29.24
N TRP A 3 24.19 36.10 28.28
CA TRP A 3 24.29 37.44 27.76
C TRP A 3 23.70 38.39 28.81
N SER A 4 24.53 39.31 29.32
CA SER A 4 24.04 40.33 30.26
C SER A 4 23.08 41.29 29.54
N ASN A 5 22.20 41.96 30.29
CA ASN A 5 21.29 42.96 29.72
C ASN A 5 22.05 44.08 28.98
N SER A 6 23.27 44.43 29.43
CA SER A 6 24.13 45.38 28.73
C SER A 6 24.68 44.81 27.41
N SER A 7 25.03 43.52 27.36
CA SER A 7 25.44 42.84 26.12
C SER A 7 24.32 42.84 25.08
N PHE A 8 23.07 42.60 25.51
CA PHE A 8 21.90 42.66 24.63
C PHE A 8 21.62 44.09 24.13
N ILE A 9 21.66 45.10 25.01
CA ILE A 9 21.47 46.50 24.63
C ILE A 9 22.56 46.95 23.64
N HIS A 10 23.80 46.54 23.88
CA HIS A 10 24.92 46.89 23.00
C HIS A 10 24.80 46.20 21.64
N ALA A 11 24.51 44.89 21.61
CA ALA A 11 24.29 44.15 20.38
C ALA A 11 23.10 44.72 19.58
N ARG A 12 21.99 45.06 20.26
CA ARG A 12 20.83 45.71 19.65
C ARG A 12 21.21 47.05 19.02
N LYS A 13 22.00 47.87 19.70
CA LYS A 13 22.43 49.18 19.17
C LYS A 13 23.25 49.01 17.89
N VAL A 14 24.24 48.11 17.92
CA VAL A 14 25.10 47.82 16.76
C VAL A 14 24.30 47.25 15.59
N LEU A 15 23.35 46.34 15.86
CA LEU A 15 22.51 45.75 14.82
C LEU A 15 21.57 46.78 14.18
N ILE A 16 20.93 47.64 14.98
CA ILE A 16 20.05 48.70 14.44
C ILE A 16 20.86 49.67 13.57
N GLU A 17 22.02 50.12 14.04
CA GLU A 17 22.88 51.04 13.27
C GLU A 17 23.33 50.42 11.94
N GLN A 18 23.64 49.11 11.94
CA GLN A 18 24.02 48.40 10.71
C GLN A 18 22.83 48.16 9.77
N ILE A 19 21.62 47.94 10.32
CA ILE A 19 20.39 47.80 9.55
C ILE A 19 20.03 49.14 8.90
N ASP A 20 20.05 50.24 9.66
CA ASP A 20 19.73 51.57 9.15
C ASP A 20 20.71 51.98 8.04
N LYS A 21 22.01 51.69 8.22
CA LYS A 21 23.01 51.91 7.18
C LYS A 21 22.74 51.08 5.93
N ARG A 22 22.32 49.81 6.08
CA ARG A 22 21.96 48.97 4.94
C ARG A 22 20.68 49.41 4.24
N ILE A 23 19.73 49.98 4.97
CA ILE A 23 18.53 50.59 4.39
C ILE A 23 18.91 51.79 3.53
N GLU A 24 19.76 52.70 4.04
CA GLU A 24 20.26 53.84 3.27
C GLU A 24 21.05 53.40 2.02
N GLU A 25 21.94 52.41 2.14
CA GLU A 25 22.68 51.86 1.00
C GLU A 25 21.75 51.27 -0.06
N LEU A 26 20.69 50.54 0.34
CA LEU A 26 19.71 49.95 -0.59
C LEU A 26 18.78 51.00 -1.20
N GLU A 27 18.49 52.10 -0.51
CA GLU A 27 17.76 53.24 -1.06
C GLU A 27 18.60 54.02 -2.08
N ASP A 28 19.91 54.12 -1.87
CA ASP A 28 20.87 54.73 -2.78
C ASP A 28 21.10 53.86 -4.03
N ASP A 29 21.21 52.53 -3.87
CA ASP A 29 21.34 51.57 -4.99
C ASP A 29 20.08 51.54 -5.87
N ARG A 30 18.90 51.91 -5.32
CA ARG A 30 17.66 52.07 -6.09
C ARG A 30 17.69 53.23 -7.09
N SER A 31 18.74 54.06 -7.06
CA SER A 31 18.91 55.22 -7.96
C SER A 31 19.74 54.93 -9.22
N LEU A 32 20.34 53.75 -9.35
CA LEU A 32 21.17 53.34 -10.51
C LEU A 32 20.64 52.08 -11.21
N ASP A 33 19.41 52.15 -11.73
CA ASP A 33 19.07 51.36 -12.90
C ASP A 33 19.40 52.22 -14.12
N TRP A 34 20.38 51.79 -14.94
CA TRP A 34 20.45 51.87 -16.42
C TRP A 34 21.90 51.62 -16.87
N GLU A 35 22.33 50.36 -16.95
CA GLU A 35 23.33 50.00 -17.96
C GLU A 35 23.10 48.57 -18.47
N SER A 36 22.28 48.49 -19.51
CA SER A 36 22.19 47.34 -20.40
C SER A 36 23.51 47.20 -21.16
N SER A 37 24.21 46.08 -20.97
CA SER A 37 25.19 45.59 -21.95
C SER A 37 25.08 44.08 -22.09
N ASP A 38 25.01 43.68 -23.36
CA ASP A 38 24.48 42.44 -23.90
C ASP A 38 25.37 41.20 -23.69
N GLU A 39 24.73 40.04 -23.95
CA GLU A 39 25.23 38.96 -24.81
C GLU A 39 25.36 37.56 -24.15
N SER A 40 24.22 36.90 -23.95
CA SER A 40 24.09 35.43 -24.10
C SER A 40 22.64 35.04 -24.40
N ASP A 41 22.44 34.30 -25.50
CA ASP A 41 21.20 34.04 -26.26
C ASP A 41 20.19 33.06 -25.61
N TYR A 42 20.02 33.13 -24.29
CA TYR A 42 18.88 32.51 -23.60
C TYR A 42 18.47 33.43 -22.43
N PRO A 43 17.20 33.86 -22.30
CA PRO A 43 16.79 34.59 -21.11
C PRO A 43 17.05 33.68 -19.91
N ALA A 44 17.96 34.08 -19.02
CA ALA A 44 18.17 33.37 -17.77
C ALA A 44 16.81 33.16 -17.10
N PRO A 45 16.51 31.96 -16.57
CA PRO A 45 15.22 31.72 -15.95
C PRO A 45 15.00 32.75 -14.84
N PHE A 46 13.93 33.53 -14.97
CA PHE A 46 13.55 34.54 -13.98
C PHE A 46 13.44 33.86 -12.61
N SER A 47 14.41 34.11 -11.73
CA SER A 47 14.54 33.45 -10.43
C SER A 47 14.54 34.49 -9.33
N CYS A 48 13.51 34.47 -8.48
CA CYS A 48 13.44 35.40 -7.35
C CYS A 48 14.38 34.94 -6.23
N GLN A 49 15.32 35.79 -5.83
CA GLN A 49 16.15 35.55 -4.66
C GLN A 49 15.43 36.13 -3.44
N PHE A 50 15.24 35.32 -2.40
CA PHE A 50 14.59 35.76 -1.15
C PHE A 50 15.62 35.82 -0.01
N GLN A 51 15.60 36.92 0.73
CA GLN A 51 16.25 37.07 2.02
C GLN A 51 15.19 36.90 3.12
N MET A 52 15.44 36.00 4.08
CA MET A 52 14.50 35.69 5.15
C MET A 52 15.00 36.29 6.47
N PHE A 53 14.20 37.18 7.06
CA PHE A 53 14.41 37.73 8.39
C PHE A 53 13.37 37.11 9.33
N SER A 54 13.80 36.35 10.33
CA SER A 54 12.88 35.69 11.26
C SER A 54 13.25 36.00 12.70
N GLN A 55 12.24 36.25 13.53
CA GLN A 55 12.39 36.47 14.97
C GLN A 55 11.33 35.70 15.76
N LEU A 56 11.73 35.17 16.92
CA LEU A 56 10.79 34.59 17.87
C LEU A 56 10.17 35.70 18.71
N ASN A 57 8.87 35.63 18.91
CA ASN A 57 8.16 36.56 19.77
C ASN A 57 8.58 36.36 21.24
N PRO A 58 8.55 37.45 22.04
CA PRO A 58 8.87 37.37 23.45
C PRO A 58 7.89 36.45 24.19
N VAL A 59 8.42 35.73 25.17
CA VAL A 59 7.63 34.91 26.12
C VAL A 59 6.64 35.83 26.86
N PRO A 60 5.39 35.39 27.11
CA PRO A 60 4.42 36.23 27.80
C PRO A 60 4.86 36.56 29.24
N LYS A 61 4.44 37.74 29.72
CA LYS A 61 4.99 38.41 30.92
C LYS A 61 4.69 37.70 32.24
N ASP A 62 3.78 36.75 32.22
CA ASP A 62 3.37 35.89 33.34
C ASP A 62 4.41 34.82 33.68
N ILE A 63 5.34 34.52 32.77
CA ILE A 63 6.35 33.48 32.96
C ILE A 63 7.66 34.13 33.40
N THR A 64 8.18 33.69 34.55
CA THR A 64 9.49 34.15 35.04
C THR A 64 10.63 33.42 34.33
N GLN A 65 11.80 34.06 34.28
CA GLN A 65 12.99 33.45 33.67
C GLN A 65 13.41 32.17 34.40
N SER A 66 13.24 32.09 35.73
CA SER A 66 13.54 30.88 36.50
C SER A 66 12.66 29.71 36.10
N ASP A 67 11.35 29.95 35.93
CA ASP A 67 10.40 28.89 35.54
C ASP A 67 10.71 28.35 34.14
N LEU A 68 11.11 29.25 33.22
CA LEU A 68 11.53 28.88 31.87
C LEU A 68 12.81 28.04 31.89
N LEU A 69 13.80 28.40 32.73
CA LEU A 69 15.05 27.66 32.86
C LEU A 69 14.82 26.26 33.42
N GLU A 70 13.96 26.13 34.43
CA GLU A 70 13.58 24.82 34.98
C GLU A 70 12.90 23.94 33.92
N TYR A 71 11.98 24.51 33.14
CA TYR A 71 11.33 23.83 32.02
C TYR A 71 12.34 23.37 30.94
N GLU A 72 13.27 24.24 30.54
CA GLU A 72 14.30 23.93 29.55
C GLU A 72 15.26 22.83 30.04
N GLN A 73 15.62 22.86 31.32
CA GLN A 73 16.50 21.86 31.93
C GLN A 73 15.83 20.48 32.01
N GLU A 74 14.56 20.41 32.42
CA GLU A 74 13.78 19.17 32.42
C GLU A 74 13.57 18.63 31.00
N LEU A 75 13.43 19.50 30.00
CA LEU A 75 13.28 19.07 28.61
C LEU A 75 14.58 18.47 28.03
N ALA A 76 15.73 19.02 28.42
CA ALA A 76 17.04 18.51 28.04
C ALA A 76 17.39 17.20 28.77
N ASN A 77 17.03 17.09 30.05
CA ASN A 77 17.30 15.92 30.90
C ASN A 77 16.04 15.53 31.66
N PRO A 78 15.18 14.66 31.09
CA PRO A 78 13.88 14.33 31.69
C PRO A 78 14.04 13.56 33.00
N GLN A 79 13.74 14.20 34.13
CA GLN A 79 13.69 13.60 35.46
C GLN A 79 12.26 13.27 35.91
N GLY A 80 11.24 13.74 35.18
CA GLY A 80 9.83 13.51 35.47
C GLY A 80 9.20 14.51 36.44
N ILE A 81 9.85 15.66 36.66
CA ILE A 81 9.29 16.73 37.50
C ILE A 81 8.19 17.50 36.76
N SER A 82 7.23 18.05 37.49
CA SER A 82 6.17 18.87 36.91
C SER A 82 6.65 20.32 36.79
N THR A 83 6.82 20.79 35.56
CA THR A 83 7.22 22.16 35.24
C THR A 83 6.03 22.99 34.72
N ILE A 84 6.28 24.24 34.32
CA ILE A 84 5.28 25.11 33.69
C ILE A 84 4.72 24.51 32.39
N ARG A 85 3.54 25.00 31.98
CA ARG A 85 3.01 24.68 30.65
C ARG A 85 3.91 25.31 29.58
N PRO A 86 4.23 24.59 28.49
CA PRO A 86 5.11 25.10 27.45
C PRO A 86 4.52 26.37 26.83
N PRO A 87 5.23 27.51 26.85
CA PRO A 87 4.76 28.72 26.20
C PRO A 87 4.69 28.53 24.67
N PRO A 88 3.77 29.23 23.98
CA PRO A 88 3.68 29.16 22.54
C PRO A 88 4.94 29.77 21.91
N LEU A 89 5.63 29.00 21.07
CA LEU A 89 6.72 29.52 20.24
C LEU A 89 6.11 30.16 19.00
N LEU A 90 6.06 31.48 18.96
CA LEU A 90 5.52 32.23 17.81
C LEU A 90 6.69 32.81 17.02
N LEU A 91 6.77 32.46 15.74
CA LEU A 91 7.75 32.98 14.79
C LEU A 91 7.10 34.07 13.94
N SER A 92 7.70 35.25 13.89
CA SER A 92 7.41 36.28 12.88
C SER A 92 8.55 36.29 11.87
N SER A 93 8.24 36.24 10.58
CA SER A 93 9.23 36.21 9.51
C SER A 93 8.83 37.08 8.33
N GLU A 94 9.80 37.78 7.75
CA GLU A 94 9.66 38.56 6.53
C GLU A 94 10.62 37.98 5.48
N LEU A 95 10.08 37.61 4.32
CA LEU A 95 10.84 37.17 3.16
C LEU A 95 10.80 38.27 2.11
N TYR A 96 11.94 38.92 1.87
CA TYR A 96 12.09 40.02 0.94
C TYR A 96 12.89 39.58 -0.28
N SER A 97 12.38 39.85 -1.48
CA SER A 97 13.06 39.61 -2.74
C SER A 97 13.36 40.93 -3.44
N PRO A 98 14.63 41.40 -3.47
CA PRO A 98 14.98 42.66 -4.10
C PRO A 98 14.81 42.62 -5.62
N ASN A 99 15.11 41.48 -6.27
CA ASN A 99 15.04 41.37 -7.72
C ASN A 99 13.60 41.24 -8.26
N CYS A 100 12.69 40.66 -7.49
CA CYS A 100 11.28 40.53 -7.87
C CYS A 100 10.37 41.57 -7.18
N HIS A 101 10.91 42.44 -6.34
CA HIS A 101 10.17 43.43 -5.55
C HIS A 101 8.98 42.82 -4.78
N LEU A 102 9.18 41.63 -4.22
CA LEU A 102 8.15 40.88 -3.50
C LEU A 102 8.50 40.81 -2.02
N LEU A 103 7.54 41.16 -1.16
CA LEU A 103 7.65 41.00 0.29
C LEU A 103 6.54 40.03 0.75
N LEU A 104 6.93 38.95 1.41
CA LEU A 104 6.01 38.00 2.04
C LEU A 104 6.22 38.09 3.56
N SER A 105 5.16 38.45 4.29
CA SER A 105 5.21 38.49 5.76
C SER A 105 4.43 37.33 6.35
N ILE A 106 4.99 36.72 7.38
CA ILE A 106 4.39 35.69 8.22
C ILE A 106 4.38 36.25 9.64
N ASP A 107 3.19 36.57 10.14
CA ASP A 107 3.02 37.10 11.48
C ASP A 107 2.59 36.03 12.48
N LYS A 108 3.37 35.87 13.55
CA LYS A 108 3.01 35.05 14.72
C LYS A 108 2.62 33.60 14.38
N GLN A 109 3.39 32.94 13.53
CA GLN A 109 3.19 31.52 13.22
C GLN A 109 3.59 30.64 14.40
N ALA A 110 2.70 29.75 14.85
CA ALA A 110 3.02 28.81 15.91
C ALA A 110 4.00 27.73 15.43
N GLY A 111 5.08 27.53 16.19
CA GLY A 111 6.08 26.49 16.00
C GLY A 111 6.10 25.49 17.15
N ILE A 112 6.68 24.32 16.89
CA ILE A 112 6.89 23.28 17.91
C ILE A 112 8.40 23.15 18.16
N LYS A 113 8.79 23.11 19.43
CA LYS A 113 10.17 22.87 19.82
C LYS A 113 10.61 21.44 19.48
N ILE A 114 11.85 21.27 19.02
CA ILE A 114 12.35 19.99 18.52
C ILE A 114 12.33 18.87 19.58
N GLU A 115 12.62 19.18 20.83
CA GLU A 115 12.63 18.20 21.93
C GLU A 115 11.21 17.74 22.26
N LYS A 116 10.22 18.64 22.18
CA LYS A 116 8.80 18.28 22.30
C LYS A 116 8.36 17.40 21.13
N TYR A 117 8.84 17.69 19.93
CA TYR A 117 8.62 16.85 18.75
C TYR A 117 9.20 15.44 18.96
N TYR A 118 10.42 15.31 19.45
CA TYR A 118 11.02 14.00 19.76
C TYR A 118 10.25 13.25 20.85
N LYS A 119 9.81 13.90 21.93
CA LYS A 119 8.97 13.27 22.97
C LYS A 119 7.67 12.70 22.39
N LYS A 120 7.01 13.43 21.48
CA LYS A 120 5.84 12.92 20.75
C LYS A 120 6.20 11.74 19.86
N ALA A 121 7.33 11.80 19.16
CA ALA A 121 7.79 10.74 18.28
C ALA A 121 8.05 9.43 19.04
N VAL A 122 8.68 9.52 20.21
CA VAL A 122 8.91 8.38 21.13
C VAL A 122 7.57 7.78 21.59
N ALA A 123 6.61 8.61 21.99
CA ALA A 123 5.28 8.14 22.40
C ALA A 123 4.52 7.45 21.26
N TYR A 124 4.57 8.01 20.04
CA TYR A 124 4.01 7.39 18.84
C TYR A 124 4.66 6.03 18.55
N ALA A 125 5.99 5.95 18.58
CA ALA A 125 6.70 4.71 18.33
C ALA A 125 6.35 3.63 19.37
N GLY A 126 6.24 4.00 20.65
CA GLY A 126 5.76 3.09 21.70
C GLY A 126 4.33 2.58 21.44
N MET A 127 3.41 3.47 21.08
CA MET A 127 2.04 3.09 20.69
C MET A 127 2.04 2.16 19.47
N ALA A 128 2.85 2.46 18.45
CA ALA A 128 2.98 1.64 17.25
C ALA A 128 3.53 0.24 17.57
N SER A 129 4.52 0.12 18.46
CA SER A 129 5.02 -1.18 18.93
C SER A 129 3.92 -2.00 19.62
N VAL A 130 3.12 -1.39 20.50
CA VAL A 130 2.00 -2.08 21.17
C VAL A 130 0.96 -2.55 20.16
N ILE A 131 0.61 -1.70 19.18
CA ILE A 131 -0.31 -2.05 18.11
C ILE A 131 0.21 -3.22 17.28
N ALA A 132 1.50 -3.20 16.90
CA ALA A 132 2.11 -4.30 16.14
C ALA A 132 2.06 -5.62 16.92
N VAL A 133 2.31 -5.60 18.24
CA VAL A 133 2.18 -6.79 19.11
C VAL A 133 0.73 -7.31 19.12
N ILE A 134 -0.27 -6.43 19.26
CA ILE A 134 -1.68 -6.82 19.20
C ILE A 134 -2.03 -7.44 17.84
N GLN A 135 -1.50 -6.88 16.75
CA GLN A 135 -1.70 -7.40 15.39
C GLN A 135 -1.04 -8.77 15.20
N ILE A 136 0.14 -9.00 15.77
CA ILE A 136 0.81 -10.32 15.77
C ILE A 136 -0.10 -11.35 16.44
N PHE A 137 -0.59 -11.07 17.66
CA PHE A 137 -1.50 -11.99 18.36
C PHE A 137 -2.80 -12.22 17.61
N ALA A 138 -3.38 -11.17 17.01
CA ALA A 138 -4.58 -11.32 16.19
C ALA A 138 -4.34 -12.23 14.98
N LEU A 139 -3.21 -12.06 14.28
CA LEU A 139 -2.85 -12.89 13.13
C LEU A 139 -2.56 -14.34 13.53
N ILE A 140 -1.85 -14.58 14.64
CA ILE A 140 -1.65 -15.92 15.18
C ILE A 140 -3.00 -16.58 15.49
N HIS A 141 -3.89 -15.87 16.17
CA HIS A 141 -5.22 -16.39 16.49
C HIS A 141 -6.03 -16.73 15.22
N GLN A 142 -5.89 -15.94 14.15
CA GLN A 142 -6.51 -16.25 12.86
C GLN A 142 -5.90 -17.49 12.22
N MET A 143 -4.59 -17.69 12.30
CA MET A 143 -3.93 -18.91 11.80
C MET A 143 -4.41 -20.15 12.56
N GLU A 144 -4.58 -20.04 13.88
CA GLU A 144 -5.13 -21.12 14.73
C GLU A 144 -6.61 -21.39 14.45
N PHE A 145 -7.38 -20.35 14.11
CA PHE A 145 -8.79 -20.48 13.72
C PHE A 145 -8.96 -21.20 12.37
N THR A 146 -7.94 -21.17 11.50
CA THR A 146 -7.93 -21.89 10.22
C THR A 146 -6.86 -23.00 10.18
N PRO A 147 -6.99 -24.08 10.96
CA PRO A 147 -5.96 -25.12 11.05
C PRO A 147 -5.99 -26.09 9.87
N THR A 148 -7.14 -26.24 9.20
CA THR A 148 -7.32 -27.18 8.10
C THR A 148 -7.18 -26.52 6.73
N PRO A 149 -6.67 -27.23 5.70
CA PRO A 149 -6.59 -26.71 4.33
C PRO A 149 -7.95 -26.28 3.76
N SER A 150 -9.02 -26.97 4.13
CA SER A 150 -10.39 -26.65 3.73
C SER A 150 -10.93 -25.35 4.34
N SER A 151 -10.44 -24.96 5.51
CA SER A 151 -10.77 -23.67 6.13
C SER A 151 -9.99 -22.54 5.47
N VAL A 152 -8.67 -22.74 5.29
CA VAL A 152 -7.79 -21.76 4.64
C VAL A 152 -8.17 -21.51 3.17
N SER A 153 -8.70 -22.51 2.47
CA SER A 153 -9.22 -22.31 1.10
C SER A 153 -10.39 -21.32 1.05
N ASN A 154 -11.02 -20.95 2.16
CA ASN A 154 -12.10 -19.95 2.16
C ASN A 154 -11.59 -18.53 2.44
N VAL A 155 -10.33 -18.39 2.86
CA VAL A 155 -9.69 -17.09 3.12
C VAL A 155 -9.19 -16.47 1.82
N SER A 156 -9.35 -15.17 1.64
CA SER A 156 -8.93 -14.48 0.42
C SER A 156 -7.45 -14.15 0.44
N TYR A 157 -6.71 -14.65 -0.57
CA TYR A 157 -5.29 -14.34 -0.77
C TYR A 157 -5.04 -12.82 -0.78
N TRP A 158 -5.84 -12.08 -1.54
CA TRP A 158 -5.67 -10.63 -1.71
C TRP A 158 -5.91 -9.83 -0.42
N THR A 159 -6.82 -10.28 0.45
CA THR A 159 -7.03 -9.65 1.76
C THR A 159 -5.78 -9.74 2.62
N ILE A 160 -5.13 -10.91 2.67
CA ILE A 160 -3.88 -11.09 3.42
C ILE A 160 -2.72 -10.37 2.73
N ALA A 161 -2.69 -10.35 1.39
CA ALA A 161 -1.64 -9.67 0.63
C ALA A 161 -1.66 -8.15 0.86
N ILE A 162 -2.82 -7.51 0.77
CA ILE A 162 -2.95 -6.05 0.99
C ILE A 162 -2.52 -5.70 2.42
N GLN A 163 -2.94 -6.51 3.41
CA GLN A 163 -2.53 -6.33 4.80
C GLN A 163 -1.01 -6.44 4.97
N ALA A 164 -0.38 -7.47 4.39
CA ALA A 164 1.07 -7.64 4.43
C ALA A 164 1.82 -6.48 3.74
N ILE A 165 1.29 -5.97 2.62
CA ILE A 165 1.86 -4.80 1.94
C ILE A 165 1.82 -3.56 2.84
N MET A 166 0.68 -3.29 3.49
CA MET A 166 0.57 -2.18 4.44
C MET A 166 1.57 -2.31 5.59
N ASP A 167 1.71 -3.51 6.16
CA ASP A 167 2.63 -3.75 7.28
C ASP A 167 4.10 -3.62 6.84
N GLY A 168 4.42 -4.03 5.62
CA GLY A 168 5.73 -3.81 5.00
C GLY A 168 6.06 -2.33 4.82
N TYR A 169 5.11 -1.52 4.34
CA TYR A 169 5.30 -0.07 4.23
C TYR A 169 5.48 0.61 5.59
N LEU A 170 4.70 0.23 6.60
CA LEU A 170 4.85 0.75 7.96
C LEU A 170 6.22 0.39 8.55
N CYS A 171 6.66 -0.85 8.36
CA CYS A 171 7.98 -1.30 8.77
C CYS A 171 9.11 -0.48 8.14
N LEU A 172 9.04 -0.24 6.81
CA LEU A 172 10.03 0.57 6.10
C LEU A 172 10.00 2.03 6.57
N LEU A 173 8.81 2.59 6.82
CA LEU A 173 8.67 3.95 7.33
C LEU A 173 9.30 4.08 8.71
N HIS A 174 8.98 3.19 9.66
CA HIS A 174 9.56 3.21 11.00
C HIS A 174 11.07 3.05 10.97
N LEU A 175 11.59 2.13 10.15
CA LEU A 175 13.03 1.93 9.99
C LEU A 175 13.71 3.18 9.40
N THR A 176 13.14 3.75 8.35
CA THR A 176 13.69 4.95 7.69
C THR A 176 13.66 6.14 8.64
N THR A 177 12.58 6.36 9.38
CA THR A 177 12.49 7.43 10.39
C THR A 177 13.52 7.23 11.49
N GLY A 178 13.73 6.00 11.98
CA GLY A 178 14.76 5.71 12.96
C GLY A 178 16.17 6.01 12.44
N VAL A 179 16.47 5.64 11.19
CA VAL A 179 17.78 5.88 10.56
C VAL A 179 18.03 7.38 10.32
N VAL A 180 17.02 8.13 9.90
CA VAL A 180 17.14 9.58 9.62
C VAL A 180 17.23 10.40 10.92
N LEU A 181 16.57 9.96 12.00
CA LEU A 181 16.51 10.67 13.26
C LEU A 181 17.22 9.89 14.37
N GLU A 182 18.54 10.07 14.48
CA GLU A 182 19.40 9.35 15.44
C GLU A 182 18.90 9.47 16.90
N THR A 183 18.35 10.63 17.28
CA THR A 183 17.84 10.90 18.64
C THR A 183 16.67 10.00 19.05
N VAL A 184 15.90 9.48 18.09
CA VAL A 184 14.74 8.61 18.32
C VAL A 184 14.92 7.23 17.70
N PHE A 185 16.15 6.85 17.37
CA PHE A 185 16.45 5.58 16.71
C PHE A 185 15.92 4.36 17.49
N ILE A 186 16.20 4.26 18.79
CA ILE A 186 15.85 3.09 19.62
C ILE A 186 14.33 2.77 19.59
N PRO A 187 13.41 3.71 19.91
CA PRO A 187 11.98 3.42 19.91
C PRO A 187 11.45 3.12 18.49
N PHE A 188 11.94 3.80 17.46
CA PHE A 188 11.52 3.52 16.08
C PHE A 188 12.07 2.18 15.56
N ALA A 189 13.30 1.81 15.90
CA ALA A 189 13.87 0.50 15.62
C ALA A 189 13.06 -0.61 16.31
N THR A 190 12.58 -0.36 17.53
CA THR A 190 11.70 -1.30 18.26
C THR A 190 10.35 -1.47 17.56
N ALA A 191 9.72 -0.37 17.13
CA ALA A 191 8.50 -0.43 16.32
C ALA A 191 8.73 -1.20 15.01
N ALA A 192 9.80 -0.87 14.28
CA ALA A 192 10.19 -1.52 13.04
C ALA A 192 10.41 -3.04 13.23
N PHE A 193 11.05 -3.45 14.33
CA PHE A 193 11.28 -4.86 14.65
C PHE A 193 9.96 -5.65 14.80
N PHE A 194 9.00 -5.12 15.55
CA PHE A 194 7.71 -5.81 15.71
C PHE A 194 6.90 -5.82 14.41
N THR A 195 6.89 -4.73 13.64
CA THR A 195 6.22 -4.71 12.33
C THR A 195 6.91 -5.64 11.33
N PHE A 196 8.24 -5.77 11.41
CA PHE A 196 9.01 -6.71 10.58
C PHE A 196 8.66 -8.16 10.92
N ILE A 197 8.53 -8.50 12.20
CA ILE A 197 8.05 -9.82 12.63
C ILE A 197 6.62 -10.07 12.12
N LEU A 198 5.74 -9.08 12.25
CA LEU A 198 4.36 -9.17 11.78
C LEU A 198 4.30 -9.50 10.29
N VAL A 199 5.02 -8.75 9.44
CA VAL A 199 4.98 -8.95 7.99
C VAL A 199 5.80 -10.17 7.54
N SER A 200 7.07 -10.28 7.93
CA SER A 200 8.00 -11.27 7.38
C SER A 200 7.83 -12.66 7.95
N ILE A 201 7.50 -12.79 9.24
CA ILE A 201 7.38 -14.10 9.90
C ILE A 201 5.95 -14.62 9.82
N PHE A 202 4.97 -13.84 10.27
CA PHE A 202 3.58 -14.30 10.35
C PHE A 202 2.80 -14.02 9.05
N GLY A 203 2.87 -12.79 8.54
CA GLY A 203 2.14 -12.34 7.35
C GLY A 203 2.51 -13.14 6.10
N MET A 204 3.80 -13.18 5.76
CA MET A 204 4.31 -13.91 4.60
C MET A 204 4.07 -15.42 4.74
N ARG A 205 4.25 -15.99 5.94
CA ARG A 205 3.96 -17.42 6.18
C ARG A 205 2.49 -17.73 5.93
N TYR A 206 1.57 -16.94 6.46
CA TYR A 206 0.13 -17.16 6.24
C TYR A 206 -0.24 -16.98 4.77
N LEU A 207 0.29 -15.93 4.12
CA LEU A 207 0.08 -15.68 2.69
C LEU A 207 0.55 -16.86 1.82
N LEU A 208 1.73 -17.42 2.09
CA LEU A 208 2.27 -18.58 1.37
C LEU A 208 1.44 -19.85 1.59
N VAL A 209 0.91 -20.07 2.80
CA VAL A 209 0.02 -21.20 3.10
C VAL A 209 -1.28 -21.07 2.30
N VAL A 210 -1.90 -19.87 2.30
CA VAL A 210 -3.10 -19.57 1.52
C VAL A 210 -2.83 -19.78 0.02
N TRP A 211 -1.72 -19.24 -0.50
CA TRP A 211 -1.33 -19.37 -1.90
C TRP A 211 -1.13 -20.82 -2.32
N ARG A 212 -0.39 -21.60 -1.52
CA ARG A 212 -0.12 -23.02 -1.80
C ARG A 212 -1.41 -23.84 -1.90
N ILE A 213 -2.37 -23.58 -1.01
CA ILE A 213 -3.66 -24.28 -0.99
C ILE A 213 -4.54 -23.87 -2.17
N GLN A 214 -4.45 -22.62 -2.61
CA GLN A 214 -5.28 -22.08 -3.71
C GLN A 214 -4.68 -22.30 -5.10
N ARG A 215 -3.39 -22.65 -5.21
CA ARG A 215 -2.71 -22.92 -6.49
C ARG A 215 -3.45 -23.91 -7.41
N PRO A 216 -4.05 -25.02 -6.92
CA PRO A 216 -4.82 -25.92 -7.78
C PRO A 216 -6.10 -25.26 -8.34
N GLU A 217 -6.65 -24.26 -7.65
CA GLU A 217 -7.87 -23.57 -8.08
C GLU A 217 -7.60 -22.68 -9.29
N SER A 218 -6.44 -22.01 -9.34
CA SER A 218 -6.06 -21.17 -10.49
C SER A 218 -5.67 -21.98 -11.73
N ILE A 219 -5.31 -23.25 -11.56
CA ILE A 219 -4.89 -24.14 -12.66
C ILE A 219 -6.09 -24.93 -13.23
N ARG A 220 -7.18 -25.08 -12.47
CA ARG A 220 -8.38 -25.79 -12.95
C ARG A 220 -9.04 -25.00 -14.08
N ALA A 221 -8.95 -25.54 -15.29
CA ALA A 221 -9.71 -25.10 -16.45
C ALA A 221 -11.22 -25.07 -16.11
N THR A 222 -11.87 -23.98 -16.50
CA THR A 222 -13.32 -23.82 -16.37
C THR A 222 -14.04 -24.98 -17.08
N PRO A 223 -15.27 -25.35 -16.67
CA PRO A 223 -16.04 -26.38 -17.36
C PRO A 223 -16.16 -26.14 -18.88
N ALA A 224 -16.25 -24.87 -19.30
CA ALA A 224 -16.26 -24.47 -20.71
C ALA A 224 -14.93 -24.78 -21.43
N GLU A 225 -13.79 -24.48 -20.80
CA GLU A 225 -12.47 -24.84 -21.32
C GLU A 225 -12.25 -26.36 -21.37
N ARG A 226 -12.79 -27.10 -20.38
CA ARG A 226 -12.77 -28.59 -20.41
C ARG A 226 -13.64 -29.15 -21.53
N GLN A 227 -14.82 -28.58 -21.78
CA GLN A 227 -15.68 -28.99 -22.90
C GLN A 227 -15.04 -28.67 -24.25
N GLN A 228 -14.39 -27.51 -24.40
CA GLN A 228 -13.65 -27.16 -25.61
C GLN A 228 -12.42 -28.07 -25.83
N GLN A 229 -11.69 -28.41 -24.78
CA GLN A 229 -10.57 -29.35 -24.86
C GLN A 229 -11.03 -30.77 -25.21
N GLN A 230 -12.16 -31.24 -24.66
CA GLN A 230 -12.75 -32.53 -25.03
C GLN A 230 -13.22 -32.56 -26.49
N GLN A 231 -13.85 -31.49 -26.98
CA GLN A 231 -14.23 -31.38 -28.39
C GLN A 231 -13.02 -31.35 -29.32
N GLN A 232 -11.96 -30.62 -28.97
CA GLN A 232 -10.72 -30.62 -29.74
C GLN A 232 -10.02 -31.99 -29.76
N GLN A 233 -10.01 -32.71 -28.63
CA GLN A 233 -9.44 -34.06 -28.56
C GLN A 233 -10.24 -35.07 -29.38
N GLN A 234 -11.58 -34.99 -29.37
CA GLN A 234 -12.44 -35.83 -30.21
C GLN A 234 -12.23 -35.54 -31.70
N GLN A 235 -12.11 -34.27 -32.10
CA GLN A 235 -11.80 -33.89 -33.49
C GLN A 235 -10.41 -34.39 -33.92
N GLN A 236 -9.39 -34.31 -33.07
CA GLN A 236 -8.07 -34.87 -33.37
C GLN A 236 -8.06 -36.40 -33.45
N GLN A 237 -8.85 -37.10 -32.65
CA GLN A 237 -8.98 -38.55 -32.75
C GLN A 237 -9.70 -38.98 -34.04
N GLN A 238 -10.76 -38.28 -34.43
CA GLN A 238 -11.44 -38.53 -35.71
C GLN A 238 -10.52 -38.26 -36.91
N GLN A 239 -9.71 -37.20 -36.87
CA GLN A 239 -8.70 -36.94 -37.91
C GLN A 239 -7.61 -38.02 -37.96
N ARG A 240 -7.17 -38.55 -36.81
CA ARG A 240 -6.22 -39.67 -36.78
C ARG A 240 -6.81 -40.98 -37.32
N GLN A 241 -8.07 -41.26 -37.05
CA GLN A 241 -8.75 -42.46 -37.55
C GLN A 241 -8.99 -42.39 -39.07
N GLN A 242 -9.21 -41.19 -39.62
CA GLN A 242 -9.35 -40.99 -41.07
C GLN A 242 -8.03 -41.07 -41.85
N GLN A 243 -6.87 -40.96 -41.17
CA GLN A 243 -5.55 -41.12 -41.80
C GLN A 243 -5.01 -42.56 -41.76
N GLN A 244 -5.80 -43.52 -41.28
CA GLN A 244 -5.38 -44.90 -41.06
C GLN A 244 -6.12 -45.88 -41.97
N GLU A 245 -6.17 -45.59 -43.28
CA GLU A 245 -6.40 -46.58 -44.33
C GLU A 245 -5.03 -47.06 -44.87
N PRO A 246 -4.76 -48.38 -44.95
CA PRO A 246 -3.49 -48.88 -45.46
C PRO A 246 -3.52 -48.98 -46.99
N ASP A 247 -2.85 -48.06 -47.69
CA ASP A 247 -2.53 -48.26 -49.11
C ASP A 247 -1.15 -48.94 -49.24
N TYR A 248 -1.15 -50.09 -49.90
CA TYR A 248 0.01 -50.96 -50.10
C TYR A 248 0.59 -50.67 -51.48
N ASN A 249 1.66 -49.87 -51.55
CA ASN A 249 2.76 -49.98 -52.53
C ASN A 249 3.82 -48.90 -52.27
N VAL A 250 4.93 -49.28 -51.65
CA VAL A 250 6.12 -48.44 -51.47
C VAL A 250 7.17 -48.86 -52.49
N SER A 251 7.36 -48.04 -53.54
CA SER A 251 8.64 -47.93 -54.23
C SER A 251 9.32 -46.66 -53.73
N SER A 252 10.53 -46.86 -53.22
CA SER A 252 11.40 -45.89 -52.59
C SER A 252 11.73 -44.71 -53.51
N GLU A 253 11.46 -43.49 -53.07
CA GLU A 253 12.24 -42.34 -53.50
C GLU A 253 12.48 -41.41 -52.32
N SER A 254 13.77 -41.23 -52.01
CA SER A 254 14.30 -40.38 -50.96
C SER A 254 14.20 -38.92 -51.37
N LEU A 255 13.34 -38.14 -50.71
CA LEU A 255 13.49 -36.69 -50.66
C LEU A 255 13.29 -36.22 -49.21
N LEU A 256 14.35 -35.65 -48.65
CA LEU A 256 14.34 -34.98 -47.35
C LEU A 256 13.29 -33.85 -47.36
N PRO A 257 12.36 -33.78 -46.39
CA PRO A 257 11.56 -32.59 -46.20
C PRO A 257 12.41 -31.55 -45.45
N THR A 258 12.89 -30.56 -46.18
CA THR A 258 13.42 -29.31 -45.62
C THR A 258 12.34 -28.67 -44.75
N ALA A 259 12.64 -28.46 -43.46
CA ALA A 259 11.75 -27.78 -42.54
C ALA A 259 11.58 -26.31 -42.94
N ASN A 260 10.46 -25.97 -43.60
CA ASN A 260 10.03 -24.59 -43.75
C ASN A 260 9.48 -24.08 -42.41
N VAL A 261 10.37 -23.56 -41.59
CA VAL A 261 10.01 -22.72 -40.45
C VAL A 261 9.51 -21.39 -41.00
N ILE A 262 8.18 -21.21 -41.06
CA ILE A 262 7.57 -19.90 -41.24
C ILE A 262 7.83 -19.11 -39.95
N ARG A 263 8.90 -18.32 -39.97
CA ARG A 263 9.18 -17.29 -38.97
C ARG A 263 8.24 -16.11 -39.25
N PRO A 264 7.54 -15.54 -38.25
CA PRO A 264 6.81 -14.30 -38.47
C PRO A 264 7.80 -13.18 -38.83
N ASN A 265 7.51 -12.47 -39.92
CA ASN A 265 8.28 -11.32 -40.37
C ASN A 265 8.33 -10.26 -39.26
N THR A 266 9.45 -10.21 -38.55
CA THR A 266 9.86 -9.03 -37.78
C THR A 266 10.49 -8.09 -38.79
N THR A 267 9.74 -7.08 -39.23
CA THR A 267 10.30 -5.93 -39.93
C THR A 267 11.13 -5.14 -38.92
N THR A 268 12.44 -5.38 -38.92
CA THR A 268 13.42 -4.52 -38.26
C THR A 268 13.55 -3.24 -39.08
N ASN A 269 12.70 -2.26 -38.80
CA ASN A 269 13.00 -0.88 -39.16
C ASN A 269 14.09 -0.40 -38.19
N THR A 270 15.33 -0.49 -38.63
CA THR A 270 16.48 0.16 -38.00
C THR A 270 16.39 1.66 -38.28
N ASN A 271 15.45 2.33 -37.60
CA ASN A 271 15.55 3.76 -37.40
C ASN A 271 16.59 3.94 -36.30
N ASN A 272 17.73 4.52 -36.67
CA ASN A 272 18.70 5.06 -35.73
C ASN A 272 18.03 6.14 -34.88
N ALA A 273 17.34 5.72 -33.82
CA ALA A 273 17.00 6.56 -32.70
C ALA A 273 18.26 6.60 -31.83
N THR A 274 19.21 7.45 -32.20
CA THR A 274 20.07 8.09 -31.21
C THR A 274 19.13 8.72 -30.19
N THR A 275 18.92 7.99 -29.10
CA THR A 275 18.30 8.52 -27.89
C THR A 275 19.39 9.38 -27.28
N THR A 276 19.53 10.61 -27.79
CA THR A 276 19.94 11.70 -26.92
C THR A 276 18.92 11.69 -25.79
N GLU A 277 19.39 11.33 -24.60
CA GLU A 277 18.69 11.56 -23.34
C GLU A 277 18.51 13.08 -23.16
N GLU A 278 17.61 13.67 -23.92
CA GLU A 278 17.01 14.95 -23.57
C GLU A 278 15.93 14.65 -22.53
N THR A 279 16.34 14.69 -21.27
CA THR A 279 15.43 14.75 -20.13
C THR A 279 14.54 15.98 -20.26
N SER A 280 13.38 15.82 -20.89
CA SER A 280 12.36 16.86 -21.01
C SER A 280 11.86 17.25 -19.61
N PRO A 281 11.88 18.55 -19.23
CA PRO A 281 11.46 19.06 -17.93
C PRO A 281 9.94 18.93 -17.69
N TYR A 282 9.17 18.43 -18.66
CA TYR A 282 7.72 18.31 -18.55
C TYR A 282 7.26 17.14 -17.66
N ARG A 283 8.11 16.10 -17.48
CA ARG A 283 7.80 14.95 -16.62
C ARG A 283 7.95 15.23 -15.12
N GLU A 284 8.62 16.32 -14.74
CA GLU A 284 8.74 16.76 -13.34
C GLU A 284 7.56 17.63 -12.87
N SER A 285 6.71 18.10 -13.79
CA SER A 285 5.62 19.03 -13.46
C SER A 285 4.33 18.32 -13.01
N ILE A 286 4.04 17.13 -13.55
CA ILE A 286 2.77 16.42 -13.28
C ILE A 286 2.69 15.91 -11.82
N THR A 287 3.83 15.56 -11.22
CA THR A 287 3.89 15.10 -9.81
C THR A 287 3.96 16.22 -8.78
N ARG A 288 4.18 17.48 -9.20
CA ARG A 288 4.25 18.65 -8.32
C ARG A 288 2.91 19.37 -8.11
N SER A 289 1.89 19.05 -8.90
CA SER A 289 0.55 19.60 -8.69
C SER A 289 -0.09 18.99 -7.44
N ALA A 290 -0.42 19.82 -6.45
CA ALA A 290 -1.11 19.40 -5.23
C ALA A 290 -2.40 18.62 -5.52
N PHE A 291 -3.07 18.92 -6.64
CA PHE A 291 -4.23 18.16 -7.11
C PHE A 291 -3.88 16.70 -7.46
N VAL A 292 -2.82 16.50 -8.25
CA VAL A 292 -2.37 15.15 -8.66
C VAL A 292 -1.90 14.35 -7.45
N GLN A 293 -1.16 14.99 -6.54
CA GLN A 293 -0.73 14.36 -5.29
C GLN A 293 -1.92 13.93 -4.43
N ASN A 294 -2.94 14.78 -4.28
CA ASN A 294 -4.14 14.45 -3.53
C ASN A 294 -4.94 13.31 -4.17
N VAL A 295 -5.05 13.27 -5.50
CA VAL A 295 -5.72 12.17 -6.22
C VAL A 295 -4.96 10.85 -6.04
N ILE A 296 -3.63 10.87 -6.17
CA ILE A 296 -2.80 9.67 -5.99
C ILE A 296 -2.90 9.16 -4.55
N LEU A 297 -2.78 10.03 -3.55
CA LEU A 297 -2.87 9.63 -2.14
C LEU A 297 -4.26 9.11 -1.79
N SER A 298 -5.32 9.73 -2.31
CA SER A 298 -6.70 9.29 -2.08
C SER A 298 -7.00 7.94 -2.73
N THR A 299 -6.55 7.73 -3.97
CA THR A 299 -6.76 6.47 -4.69
C THR A 299 -5.95 5.33 -4.07
N LEU A 300 -4.69 5.58 -3.70
CA LEU A 300 -3.85 4.61 -2.98
C LEU A 300 -4.44 4.29 -1.60
N GLY A 301 -4.91 5.30 -0.86
CA GLY A 301 -5.58 5.14 0.42
C GLY A 301 -6.82 4.26 0.31
N LEU A 302 -7.71 4.52 -0.66
CA LEU A 302 -8.88 3.70 -0.91
C LEU A 302 -8.51 2.25 -1.20
N PHE A 303 -7.52 2.00 -2.05
CA PHE A 303 -7.08 0.65 -2.37
C PHE A 303 -6.54 -0.10 -1.14
N LEU A 304 -5.66 0.54 -0.36
CA LEU A 304 -5.07 -0.09 0.83
C LEU A 304 -6.12 -0.35 1.92
N TYR A 305 -7.09 0.56 2.12
CA TYR A 305 -8.18 0.36 3.08
C TYR A 305 -9.36 -0.47 2.54
N SER A 306 -9.26 -0.99 1.31
CA SER A 306 -10.20 -1.97 0.74
C SER A 306 -9.87 -3.42 1.10
N PHE A 307 -9.02 -3.65 2.10
CA PHE A 307 -8.47 -4.97 2.40
C PHE A 307 -9.51 -6.05 2.74
N TRP A 308 -10.75 -5.70 3.14
CA TRP A 308 -11.83 -6.69 3.33
C TRP A 308 -12.63 -6.99 2.06
N ILE A 309 -12.61 -6.12 1.05
CA ILE A 309 -13.37 -6.30 -0.20
C ILE A 309 -13.03 -7.63 -0.90
N PRO A 310 -11.76 -8.04 -1.04
CA PRO A 310 -11.45 -9.33 -1.65
C PRO A 310 -11.99 -10.53 -0.86
N GLN A 311 -12.18 -10.41 0.46
CA GLN A 311 -12.80 -11.45 1.27
C GLN A 311 -14.32 -11.49 1.03
N ILE A 312 -14.97 -10.34 0.97
CA ILE A 312 -16.41 -10.23 0.67
C ILE A 312 -16.70 -10.90 -0.69
N ILE A 313 -15.88 -10.64 -1.70
CA ILE A 313 -16.00 -11.25 -3.03
C ILE A 313 -15.78 -12.77 -2.96
N ARG A 314 -14.74 -13.23 -2.24
CA ARG A 314 -14.48 -14.66 -2.09
C ARG A 314 -15.61 -15.39 -1.38
N ASN A 315 -16.23 -14.77 -0.37
CA ASN A 315 -17.37 -15.32 0.35
C ASN A 315 -18.55 -15.59 -0.60
N VAL A 316 -18.90 -14.61 -1.44
CA VAL A 316 -19.95 -14.75 -2.46
C VAL A 316 -19.66 -15.92 -3.39
N TRP A 317 -18.43 -15.97 -3.92
CA TRP A 317 -18.04 -16.93 -4.95
C TRP A 317 -18.00 -18.37 -4.40
N ARG A 318 -17.40 -18.56 -3.23
CA ARG A 318 -17.28 -19.88 -2.57
C ARG A 318 -18.56 -20.31 -1.85
N GLY A 319 -19.43 -19.39 -1.47
CA GLY A 319 -20.63 -19.71 -0.68
C GLY A 319 -20.31 -20.07 0.77
N CYS A 320 -19.15 -19.71 1.29
CA CYS A 320 -18.71 -20.05 2.65
C CYS A 320 -19.12 -18.99 3.69
N ARG A 321 -19.41 -19.44 4.91
CA ARG A 321 -19.66 -18.59 6.09
C ARG A 321 -18.47 -18.69 7.05
N ARG A 322 -18.14 -17.59 7.73
CA ARG A 322 -17.11 -17.49 8.77
C ARG A 322 -15.71 -17.99 8.37
N PRO A 323 -15.14 -17.55 7.23
CA PRO A 323 -13.76 -17.88 6.88
C PRO A 323 -12.71 -17.18 7.75
N LEU A 324 -13.09 -16.07 8.40
CA LEU A 324 -12.25 -15.30 9.29
C LEU A 324 -12.88 -15.23 10.67
N SER A 325 -12.06 -15.22 11.72
CA SER A 325 -12.52 -15.00 13.08
C SER A 325 -13.08 -13.59 13.25
N HIS A 326 -14.22 -13.42 13.90
CA HIS A 326 -14.79 -12.09 14.20
C HIS A 326 -13.84 -11.24 15.06
N ARG A 327 -13.11 -11.89 15.97
CA ARG A 327 -12.08 -11.23 16.80
C ARG A 327 -10.95 -10.69 15.92
N TYR A 328 -10.53 -11.46 14.91
CA TYR A 328 -9.52 -11.02 13.96
C TYR A 328 -10.00 -9.82 13.16
N ILE A 329 -11.22 -9.87 12.61
CA ILE A 329 -11.80 -8.78 11.80
C ILE A 329 -11.84 -7.47 12.61
N LEU A 330 -12.37 -7.52 13.84
CA LEU A 330 -12.48 -6.34 14.69
C LEU A 330 -11.12 -5.81 15.11
N THR A 331 -10.23 -6.67 15.62
CA THR A 331 -8.91 -6.25 16.09
C THR A 331 -8.07 -5.70 14.96
N MET A 332 -8.03 -6.34 13.79
CA MET A 332 -7.28 -5.85 12.63
C MET A 332 -7.84 -4.53 12.10
N SER A 333 -9.16 -4.35 12.09
CA SER A 333 -9.76 -3.11 11.61
C SER A 333 -9.49 -1.94 12.56
N ILE A 334 -9.64 -2.15 13.87
CA ILE A 334 -9.40 -1.12 14.89
C ILE A 334 -7.92 -0.72 14.91
N THR A 335 -7.02 -1.71 14.93
CA THR A 335 -5.57 -1.45 14.97
C THR A 335 -5.05 -0.80 13.69
N ARG A 336 -5.67 -1.06 12.54
CA ARG A 336 -5.29 -0.40 11.28
C ARG A 336 -5.89 1.01 11.14
N LEU A 337 -7.08 1.25 11.68
CA LEU A 337 -7.69 2.59 11.70
C LEU A 337 -7.04 3.54 12.72
N SER A 338 -6.33 3.03 13.73
CA SER A 338 -5.66 3.89 14.71
C SER A 338 -4.57 4.79 14.09
N VAL A 339 -3.85 4.29 13.08
CA VAL A 339 -2.81 5.04 12.37
C VAL A 339 -3.38 6.28 11.64
N PRO A 340 -4.36 6.14 10.71
CA PRO A 340 -4.94 7.30 10.02
C PRO A 340 -5.71 8.20 10.99
N LEU A 341 -6.36 7.65 12.02
CA LEU A 341 -7.00 8.47 13.07
C LEU A 341 -5.98 9.28 13.86
N TYR A 342 -4.82 8.74 14.17
CA TYR A 342 -3.75 9.47 14.85
C TYR A 342 -3.20 10.60 13.98
N PHE A 343 -2.90 10.34 12.70
CA PHE A 343 -2.31 11.37 11.83
C PHE A 343 -3.31 12.38 11.29
N TYR A 344 -4.56 12.02 11.01
CA TYR A 344 -5.52 12.91 10.36
C TYR A 344 -6.71 13.31 11.25
N GLY A 345 -6.95 12.60 12.36
CA GLY A 345 -8.03 12.90 13.31
C GLY A 345 -7.56 13.59 14.60
N CYS A 346 -6.29 13.45 14.98
CA CYS A 346 -5.75 14.10 16.18
C CYS A 346 -5.17 15.48 15.82
N PRO A 347 -5.60 16.57 16.49
CA PRO A 347 -5.06 17.91 16.25
C PRO A 347 -3.61 18.05 16.73
N ASP A 348 -3.16 17.18 17.65
CA ASP A 348 -1.80 17.18 18.20
C ASP A 348 -0.99 15.97 17.71
N ASN A 349 -1.04 15.71 16.41
CA ASN A 349 -0.31 14.61 15.76
C ASN A 349 1.21 14.87 15.71
N LEU A 350 1.96 13.86 15.27
CA LEU A 350 3.41 13.95 15.11
C LEU A 350 3.81 14.91 13.98
N ILE A 351 3.08 14.91 12.87
CA ILE A 351 3.45 15.65 11.64
C ILE A 351 3.05 17.14 11.70
N GLY A 352 2.20 17.53 12.64
CA GLY A 352 1.60 18.87 12.70
C GLY A 352 0.54 19.12 11.62
N HIS A 353 -0.02 18.05 11.02
CA HIS A 353 -1.05 18.19 9.99
C HIS A 353 -2.39 18.56 10.61
N GLU A 354 -3.13 19.50 10.01
CA GLU A 354 -4.45 19.88 10.48
C GLU A 354 -5.45 18.71 10.37
N THR A 355 -6.43 18.65 11.27
CA THR A 355 -7.41 17.57 11.25
C THR A 355 -8.25 17.64 9.98
N THR A 356 -8.34 16.53 9.23
CA THR A 356 -9.11 16.48 7.97
C THR A 356 -10.38 15.65 8.13
N PRO A 357 -11.54 16.12 7.67
CA PRO A 357 -12.81 15.40 7.82
C PRO A 357 -12.86 14.09 7.01
N TRP A 358 -12.03 13.96 5.98
CA TRP A 358 -11.97 12.76 5.13
C TRP A 358 -11.60 11.48 5.89
N VAL A 359 -10.87 11.58 7.01
CA VAL A 359 -10.54 10.43 7.85
C VAL A 359 -11.79 9.67 8.31
N TRP A 360 -12.88 10.39 8.60
CA TRP A 360 -14.15 9.80 9.01
C TRP A 360 -14.84 9.04 7.88
N ALA A 361 -14.64 9.46 6.63
CA ALA A 361 -15.11 8.71 5.47
C ALA A 361 -14.38 7.36 5.33
N VAL A 362 -13.07 7.32 5.60
CA VAL A 362 -12.30 6.06 5.63
C VAL A 362 -12.78 5.14 6.76
N VAL A 363 -13.01 5.70 7.96
CA VAL A 363 -13.58 4.94 9.08
C VAL A 363 -14.94 4.36 8.70
N ALA A 364 -15.86 5.19 8.19
CA ALA A 364 -17.18 4.74 7.75
C ALA A 364 -17.08 3.67 6.65
N TYR A 365 -16.13 3.82 5.71
CA TYR A 365 -15.89 2.86 4.64
C TYR A 365 -15.43 1.48 5.16
N VAL A 366 -14.48 1.46 6.11
CA VAL A 366 -14.03 0.20 6.72
C VAL A 366 -15.13 -0.42 7.59
N VAL A 367 -15.88 0.39 8.36
CA VAL A 367 -17.02 -0.08 9.15
C VAL A 367 -18.09 -0.70 8.26
N LEU A 368 -18.39 -0.09 7.11
CA LEU A 368 -19.31 -0.64 6.12
C LEU A 368 -18.84 -2.02 5.63
N GLN A 369 -17.55 -2.19 5.32
CA GLN A 369 -16.98 -3.49 4.93
C GLN A 369 -17.17 -4.56 6.02
N ILE A 370 -16.95 -4.22 7.29
CA ILE A 370 -17.13 -5.14 8.43
C ILE A 370 -18.60 -5.53 8.57
N ILE A 371 -19.52 -4.56 8.48
CA ILE A 371 -20.96 -4.82 8.53
C ILE A 371 -21.35 -5.81 7.42
N ILE A 372 -20.86 -5.61 6.19
CA ILE A 372 -21.13 -6.54 5.08
C ILE A 372 -20.60 -7.94 5.38
N LEU A 373 -19.37 -8.08 5.91
CA LEU A 373 -18.82 -9.38 6.30
C LEU A 373 -19.69 -10.08 7.36
N PHE A 374 -20.14 -9.36 8.38
CA PHE A 374 -20.99 -9.93 9.43
C PHE A 374 -22.40 -10.28 8.91
N LEU A 375 -22.96 -9.49 7.99
CA LEU A 375 -24.21 -9.81 7.31
C LEU A 375 -24.08 -11.07 6.46
N GLN A 376 -22.97 -11.24 5.73
CA GLN A 376 -22.68 -12.47 4.97
C GLN A 376 -22.59 -13.70 5.89
N ASP A 377 -22.07 -13.55 7.10
CA ASP A 377 -22.01 -14.64 8.08
C ASP A 377 -23.37 -15.00 8.69
N ALA A 378 -24.24 -14.00 8.92
CA ALA A 378 -25.55 -14.19 9.53
C ALA A 378 -26.59 -14.72 8.53
N PHE A 379 -26.74 -14.05 7.39
CA PHE A 379 -27.80 -14.34 6.41
C PHE A 379 -27.32 -15.23 5.26
N GLY A 380 -26.01 -15.35 5.09
CA GLY A 380 -25.37 -16.11 4.03
C GLY A 380 -24.71 -15.22 2.98
N PRO A 381 -23.64 -15.74 2.35
CA PRO A 381 -22.77 -14.93 1.51
C PRO A 381 -23.40 -14.50 0.18
N ARG A 382 -24.47 -15.17 -0.26
CA ARG A 382 -25.14 -14.93 -1.55
C ARG A 382 -26.38 -14.04 -1.45
N LEU A 383 -26.74 -13.55 -0.25
CA LEU A 383 -27.98 -12.79 -0.03
C LEU A 383 -28.11 -11.57 -0.96
N PHE A 384 -27.00 -10.85 -1.18
CA PHE A 384 -26.98 -9.59 -1.92
C PHE A 384 -26.72 -9.73 -3.42
N VAL A 385 -26.57 -10.96 -3.94
CA VAL A 385 -26.15 -11.20 -5.32
C VAL A 385 -27.21 -12.02 -6.07
N PRO A 386 -27.81 -11.48 -7.16
CA PRO A 386 -28.76 -12.21 -7.98
C PRO A 386 -28.14 -13.49 -8.57
N SER A 387 -28.95 -14.55 -8.69
CA SER A 387 -28.55 -15.88 -9.20
C SER A 387 -27.81 -15.85 -10.54
N LYS A 388 -27.99 -14.82 -11.36
CA LYS A 388 -27.33 -14.65 -12.67
C LYS A 388 -25.82 -14.37 -12.58
N TYR A 389 -25.34 -13.80 -11.48
CA TYR A 389 -23.93 -13.43 -11.28
C TYR A 389 -23.16 -14.44 -10.43
N LEU A 390 -23.82 -15.50 -9.98
CA LEU A 390 -23.22 -16.54 -9.14
C LEU A 390 -22.57 -17.62 -10.02
N PRO A 391 -21.40 -18.17 -9.61
CA PRO A 391 -20.82 -19.30 -10.31
C PRO A 391 -21.76 -20.51 -10.23
N GLN A 392 -21.85 -21.26 -11.32
CA GLN A 392 -22.64 -22.50 -11.32
C GLN A 392 -22.06 -23.45 -10.26
N THR A 393 -22.90 -23.86 -9.32
CA THR A 393 -22.50 -24.78 -8.25
C THR A 393 -22.40 -26.17 -8.89
N TYR A 394 -21.24 -26.82 -8.76
CA TYR A 394 -21.00 -28.13 -9.35
C TYR A 394 -22.03 -29.12 -8.80
N ASP A 395 -22.83 -29.71 -9.69
CA ASP A 395 -23.79 -30.73 -9.29
C ASP A 395 -23.02 -32.02 -9.02
N TYR A 396 -22.96 -32.42 -7.74
CA TYR A 396 -22.31 -33.66 -7.31
C TYR A 396 -23.13 -34.91 -7.68
N HIS A 397 -24.37 -34.71 -8.15
CA HIS A 397 -25.22 -35.76 -8.70
C HIS A 397 -25.52 -35.45 -10.17
N PRO A 398 -24.50 -35.48 -11.05
CA PRO A 398 -24.77 -35.44 -12.47
C PRO A 398 -25.68 -36.63 -12.78
N ILE A 399 -26.85 -36.34 -13.33
CA ILE A 399 -27.77 -37.35 -13.83
C ILE A 399 -27.00 -38.11 -14.92
N LEU A 400 -26.55 -39.32 -14.60
CA LEU A 400 -25.86 -40.17 -15.56
C LEU A 400 -26.84 -40.44 -16.70
N SER A 401 -26.49 -40.06 -17.92
CA SER A 401 -27.23 -40.50 -19.09
C SER A 401 -27.16 -42.03 -19.11
N GLY A 402 -28.31 -42.71 -19.25
CA GLY A 402 -28.46 -44.18 -19.14
C GLY A 402 -27.70 -45.05 -20.16
N SER A 403 -26.61 -44.55 -20.72
CA SER A 403 -25.62 -45.29 -21.49
C SER A 403 -24.43 -45.73 -20.63
N ASP A 404 -24.64 -45.97 -19.34
CA ASP A 404 -23.65 -46.62 -18.50
C ASP A 404 -23.62 -48.12 -18.84
N GLU A 405 -22.42 -48.67 -19.04
CA GLU A 405 -22.19 -50.07 -19.43
C GLU A 405 -22.89 -51.10 -18.51
N GLU A 406 -23.18 -50.74 -17.25
CA GLU A 406 -23.94 -51.57 -16.31
C GLU A 406 -25.40 -51.79 -16.74
N THR A 407 -26.03 -50.78 -17.36
CA THR A 407 -27.42 -50.89 -17.88
C THR A 407 -27.47 -51.77 -19.13
N LEU A 408 -26.44 -51.72 -19.98
CA LEU A 408 -26.31 -52.60 -21.15
C LEU A 408 -26.06 -54.06 -20.75
N GLN A 409 -25.28 -54.30 -19.68
CA GLN A 409 -25.04 -55.65 -19.17
C GLN A 409 -26.31 -56.28 -18.60
N GLN A 410 -27.21 -55.48 -18.03
CA GLN A 410 -28.47 -55.97 -17.48
C GLN A 410 -29.49 -56.34 -18.58
N GLU A 411 -29.50 -55.64 -19.72
CA GLU A 411 -30.30 -56.01 -20.89
C GLU A 411 -29.74 -57.21 -21.65
N THR A 412 -28.42 -57.38 -21.73
CA THR A 412 -27.81 -58.56 -22.39
C THR A 412 -27.89 -59.83 -21.53
N ALA A 413 -27.87 -59.72 -20.20
CA ALA A 413 -28.04 -60.86 -19.30
C ALA A 413 -29.49 -61.40 -19.27
N ALA A 414 -30.49 -60.54 -19.50
CA ALA A 414 -31.90 -60.95 -19.55
C ALA A 414 -32.28 -61.75 -20.81
N ASN A 415 -31.45 -61.70 -21.86
CA ASN A 415 -31.76 -62.28 -23.17
C ASN A 415 -30.85 -63.46 -23.59
N ALA A 416 -29.96 -63.92 -22.70
CA ALA A 416 -29.07 -65.05 -22.96
C ALA A 416 -29.72 -66.37 -22.52
N GLN A 417 -30.10 -67.21 -23.50
CA GLN A 417 -30.48 -68.61 -23.25
C GLN A 417 -29.34 -69.41 -22.59
N PRO A 418 -29.66 -70.36 -21.70
CA PRO A 418 -28.65 -71.11 -20.96
C PRO A 418 -27.92 -72.07 -21.91
N LYS A 419 -26.58 -71.97 -21.96
CA LYS A 419 -25.72 -72.99 -22.57
C LYS A 419 -25.11 -73.83 -21.46
N ASP A 420 -25.31 -75.15 -21.56
CA ASP A 420 -24.70 -76.16 -20.71
C ASP A 420 -23.17 -76.09 -20.75
N CYS A 421 -22.54 -76.07 -19.57
CA CYS A 421 -21.09 -76.22 -19.44
C CYS A 421 -20.75 -77.69 -19.20
N ALA A 422 -20.00 -78.28 -20.12
CA ALA A 422 -19.37 -79.58 -19.95
C ALA A 422 -18.22 -79.50 -18.93
N ILE A 423 -18.21 -80.43 -17.97
CA ILE A 423 -17.13 -80.67 -17.02
C ILE A 423 -16.04 -81.48 -17.74
N LEU A 424 -14.79 -81.02 -17.69
CA LEU A 424 -13.63 -81.83 -18.04
C LEU A 424 -12.98 -82.28 -16.73
N ASP A 425 -12.99 -83.59 -16.50
CA ASP A 425 -12.20 -84.27 -15.46
C ASP A 425 -10.72 -84.32 -15.90
N GLU A 426 -9.80 -83.94 -15.01
CA GLU A 426 -8.36 -84.20 -15.14
C GLU A 426 -8.02 -85.53 -14.42
N ASP A 427 -7.27 -86.39 -15.10
CA ASP A 427 -6.69 -87.65 -14.60
C ASP A 427 -5.62 -87.45 -13.51
#